data_AF-A0A4Y2CB07-F1
#
_entry.id   AF-A0A4Y2CB07-F1
#
_cell.length_a   1.000
_cell.length_b   1.000
_cell.length_c   1.000
_cell.angle_alpha   90.00
_cell.angle_beta   90.00
_cell.angle_gamma   90.00
#
_symmetry.space_group_name_H-M   'P 1'
#
loop_
_entity.id
_entity.type
_entity.pdbx_description
1 polymer ?
#
loop_
_entity_poly.entity_id
_entity_poly.type
_entity_poly.pdbx_seq_one_letter_code
_entity_poly.pdbx_strand_id
1 'polypeptide(L)'
;MYGSQVWGSTSQTNIKKLQVFQNQQLMHVVNAPWYVRREVLHDDLKIDPISEFIKKTSTRFFNKIPQIRNELLRPKNCNGCGL
;
A
#
# COMPACT_ATOMS: atom_id res chain seq x y z
N MET A 1 -8.71 5.02 -11.49
CA MET A 1 -8.04 3.97 -10.68
C MET A 1 -7.06 3.20 -11.57
N TYR A 2 -5.84 3.71 -11.79
CA TYR A 2 -4.80 3.00 -12.55
C TYR A 2 -3.61 2.56 -11.68
N GLY A 3 -3.43 3.15 -10.50
CA GLY A 3 -2.27 2.86 -9.65
C GLY A 3 -2.37 1.55 -8.84
N SER A 4 -3.57 1.11 -8.42
CA SER A 4 -3.72 0.03 -7.43
C SER A 4 -3.12 -1.32 -7.86
N GLN A 5 -3.17 -1.63 -9.16
CA GLN A 5 -2.53 -2.82 -9.74
C GLN A 5 -1.00 -2.73 -9.66
N VAL A 6 -0.45 -1.55 -9.99
CA VAL A 6 1.00 -1.30 -9.94
C VAL A 6 1.52 -1.39 -8.52
N TRP A 7 0.82 -0.80 -7.55
CA TRP A 7 1.24 -0.80 -6.14
C TRP A 7 1.23 -2.19 -5.50
N GLY A 8 0.31 -3.08 -5.89
CA GLY A 8 0.28 -4.46 -5.41
C GLY A 8 1.46 -5.31 -5.90
N SER A 9 1.98 -5.00 -7.09
CA SER A 9 3.11 -5.72 -7.72
C SER A 9 4.45 -5.00 -7.56
N THR A 10 4.50 -3.92 -6.78
CA THR A 10 5.70 -3.10 -6.61
C THR A 10 6.69 -3.76 -5.65
N SER A 11 8.00 -3.68 -5.98
CA SER A 11 9.07 -4.20 -5.13
C SER A 11 9.01 -3.60 -3.71
N GLN A 12 9.25 -4.44 -2.70
CA GLN A 12 9.28 -4.05 -1.29
C GLN A 12 10.23 -2.87 -1.02
N THR A 13 11.29 -2.72 -1.83
CA THR A 13 12.24 -1.60 -1.76
C THR A 13 11.59 -0.26 -2.12
N ASN A 14 10.74 -0.23 -3.13
CA ASN A 14 10.04 0.99 -3.55
C ASN A 14 8.97 1.38 -2.53
N ILE A 15 8.29 0.40 -1.93
CA ILE A 15 7.35 0.63 -0.82
C ILE A 15 8.08 1.26 0.38
N LYS A 16 9.27 0.77 0.73
CA LYS A 16 10.10 1.35 1.80
C LYS A 16 10.49 2.79 1.51
N LYS A 17 10.92 3.10 0.29
CA LYS A 17 11.23 4.49 -0.13
C LYS A 17 10.03 5.41 0.02
N LEU A 18 8.86 4.95 -0.42
CA LEU A 18 7.63 5.73 -0.31
C LEU A 18 7.21 5.93 1.16
N GLN A 19 7.42 4.93 2.02
CA GLN A 19 7.16 5.06 3.44
C GLN A 19 8.10 6.08 4.09
N VAL A 20 9.38 6.12 3.73
CA VAL A 20 10.32 7.16 4.20
C VAL A 20 9.85 8.54 3.77
N PHE A 21 9.43 8.69 2.52
CA PHE A 21 8.88 9.95 2.02
C PHE A 21 7.64 10.38 2.80
N GLN A 22 6.68 9.47 3.05
CA GLN A 22 5.50 9.75 3.88
C GLN A 22 5.91 10.28 5.26
N ASN A 23 6.85 9.62 5.96
CA ASN A 23 7.24 10.05 7.30
C ASN A 23 7.89 11.44 7.30
N GLN A 24 8.70 11.75 6.29
CA GLN A 24 9.30 13.08 6.16
C GLN A 24 8.23 14.16 6.01
N GLN A 25 7.19 13.90 5.20
CA GLN A 25 6.07 14.82 5.05
C GLN A 25 5.29 14.97 6.36
N LEU A 26 5.00 13.88 7.07
CA LEU A 26 4.31 13.93 8.37
C LEU A 26 5.09 14.77 9.39
N MET A 27 6.41 14.57 9.47
CA MET A 27 7.26 15.38 10.36
C MET A 27 7.22 16.87 9.98
N HIS A 28 7.25 17.18 8.69
CA HIS A 28 7.20 18.56 8.22
C HIS A 28 5.86 19.24 8.57
N VAL A 29 4.73 18.54 8.38
CA VAL A 29 3.39 19.05 8.70
C VAL A 29 3.23 19.34 10.19
N VAL A 30 3.77 18.47 11.05
CA VAL A 30 3.66 18.60 12.51
C VAL A 30 4.76 19.52 13.09
N ASN A 31 5.68 19.99 12.25
CA ASN A 31 6.91 20.67 12.66
C ASN A 31 7.68 19.87 13.74
N ALA A 32 7.63 18.55 13.64
CA ALA A 32 8.20 17.63 14.61
C ALA A 32 9.69 17.38 14.32
N PRO A 33 10.52 17.27 15.37
CA PRO A 33 11.93 16.94 15.19
C PRO A 33 12.12 15.50 14.68
N TRP A 34 13.23 15.28 13.95
CA TRP A 34 13.51 14.01 13.25
C TRP A 34 13.63 12.77 14.16
N TYR A 35 13.84 12.98 15.47
CA TYR A 35 13.99 11.91 16.46
C TYR A 35 12.65 11.40 17.01
N VAL A 36 11.52 12.02 16.64
CA VAL A 36 10.20 11.56 17.08
C VAL A 36 9.94 10.15 16.55
N ARG A 37 9.50 9.26 17.44
CA ARG A 37 9.19 7.88 17.07
C ARG A 37 8.08 7.86 16.03
N ARG A 38 8.29 7.11 14.96
CA ARG A 38 7.30 6.92 13.90
C ARG A 38 5.95 6.49 14.45
N GLU A 39 5.94 5.57 15.40
CA GLU A 39 4.71 5.07 16.04
C GLU A 39 3.89 6.21 16.67
N VAL A 40 4.55 7.15 17.35
CA VAL A 40 3.89 8.31 17.98
C VAL A 40 3.30 9.24 16.93
N LEU A 41 4.03 9.51 15.83
CA LEU A 41 3.49 10.36 14.74
C LEU A 41 2.26 9.73 14.08
N HIS A 42 2.28 8.42 13.86
CA HIS A 42 1.16 7.72 13.25
C HIS A 42 -0.06 7.64 14.18
N ASP A 43 0.16 7.45 15.49
CA ASP A 43 -0.90 7.42 16.50
C ASP A 43 -1.53 8.81 16.72
N ASP A 44 -0.69 9.84 16.84
CA ASP A 44 -1.12 11.23 17.04
C ASP A 44 -1.93 11.74 15.83
N LEU A 45 -1.47 11.45 14.60
CA LEU A 45 -2.17 11.86 13.38
C LEU A 45 -3.27 10.88 12.96
N LYS A 46 -3.37 9.71 13.60
CA LYS A 46 -4.27 8.61 13.21
C LYS A 46 -4.15 8.22 11.73
N ILE A 47 -2.92 8.23 11.22
CA ILE A 47 -2.63 7.93 9.80
C ILE A 47 -2.05 6.52 9.70
N ASP A 48 -2.61 5.70 8.82
CA ASP A 48 -2.04 4.39 8.51
C ASP A 48 -0.71 4.54 7.73
N PRO A 49 0.29 3.67 7.96
CA PRO A 49 1.49 3.64 7.14
C PRO A 49 1.13 3.25 5.69
N ILE A 50 1.87 3.81 4.72
CA ILE A 50 1.59 3.60 3.29
C ILE A 50 1.61 2.13 2.88
N SER A 51 2.40 1.29 3.57
CA SER A 51 2.43 -0.14 3.36
C SER A 51 1.09 -0.81 3.64
N GLU A 52 0.40 -0.41 4.70
CA GLU A 52 -0.92 -0.92 5.06
C GLU A 52 -1.99 -0.37 4.13
N PHE A 53 -1.89 0.92 3.76
CA PHE A 53 -2.77 1.53 2.77
C PHE A 53 -2.69 0.82 1.40
N ILE A 54 -1.47 0.50 0.94
CA ILE A 54 -1.26 -0.24 -0.31
C ILE A 54 -1.88 -1.63 -0.21
N LYS A 55 -1.67 -2.35 0.90
CA LYS A 55 -2.30 -3.67 1.11
C LYS A 55 -3.82 -3.58 1.10
N LYS A 56 -4.42 -2.69 1.90
CA LYS A 56 -5.88 -2.46 1.94
C LYS A 56 -6.44 -2.13 0.57
N THR A 57 -5.75 -1.27 -0.18
CA THR A 57 -6.16 -0.86 -1.55
C THR A 57 -6.04 -2.01 -2.54
N SER A 58 -4.94 -2.76 -2.49
CA SER A 58 -4.71 -3.93 -3.33
C SER A 58 -5.78 -5.00 -3.09
N THR A 59 -6.03 -5.37 -1.83
CA THR A 59 -7.07 -6.33 -1.46
C THR A 59 -8.46 -5.86 -1.90
N ARG A 60 -8.81 -4.58 -1.68
CA ARG A 60 -10.08 -4.02 -2.17
C ARG A 60 -10.20 -4.09 -3.69
N PHE A 61 -9.10 -3.88 -4.41
CA PHE A 61 -9.08 -3.99 -5.86
C PHE A 61 -9.33 -5.44 -6.29
N PHE A 62 -8.53 -6.40 -5.79
CA PHE A 62 -8.67 -7.81 -6.13
C PHE A 62 -10.02 -8.41 -5.71
N ASN A 63 -10.61 -7.95 -4.61
CA ASN A 63 -11.96 -8.36 -4.19
C ASN A 63 -13.07 -7.80 -5.10
N LYS A 64 -12.83 -6.68 -5.77
CA LYS A 64 -13.77 -6.10 -6.75
C LYS A 64 -13.65 -6.72 -8.14
N ILE A 65 -12.49 -7.28 -8.48
CA ILE A 65 -12.26 -7.97 -9.77
C ILE A 65 -13.35 -9.01 -10.10
N PRO A 66 -13.75 -9.95 -9.21
CA PRO A 66 -14.78 -10.93 -9.55
C PRO A 66 -16.17 -10.33 -9.81
N GLN A 67 -16.41 -9.09 -9.38
CA GLN A 67 -17.65 -8.35 -9.67
C GLN A 67 -17.61 -7.62 -11.01
N ILE A 68 -16.42 -7.45 -11.59
CA ILE A 68 -16.23 -6.81 -12.89
C ILE A 68 -16.39 -7.90 -13.96
N ARG A 69 -17.41 -7.76 -14.80
CA ARG A 69 -17.75 -8.65 -15.92
C ARG A 69 -16.75 -8.55 -17.09
N ASN A 70 -15.46 -8.43 -16.79
CA ASN A 70 -14.37 -8.33 -17.76
C ASN A 70 -13.49 -9.58 -17.64
N GLU A 71 -13.56 -10.46 -18.63
CA GLU A 71 -12.86 -11.74 -18.62
C GLU A 71 -11.34 -11.62 -18.55
N LEU A 72 -10.77 -10.50 -18.97
CA LEU A 72 -9.32 -10.25 -18.97
C LEU A 72 -8.75 -9.97 -17.58
N LEU A 73 -9.60 -9.57 -16.63
CA LEU A 73 -9.19 -9.24 -15.27
C LEU A 73 -9.39 -10.40 -14.29
N ARG A 74 -10.05 -11.49 -14.69
CA ARG A 74 -10.30 -12.63 -13.81
C ARG A 74 -8.96 -13.21 -13.31
N PRO A 75 -8.79 -13.42 -11.99
CA PRO A 75 -7.59 -14.12 -11.50
C PRO A 75 -7.53 -15.49 -12.19
N LYS A 76 -6.45 -15.74 -12.92
CA LYS A 76 -6.15 -17.08 -13.41
C LYS A 76 -5.77 -17.89 -12.18
N ASN A 77 -6.69 -18.72 -11.70
CA ASN A 77 -6.36 -19.76 -10.73
C ASN A 77 -5.39 -20.73 -11.42
N CYS A 78 -4.09 -20.52 -11.24
CA CYS A 78 -3.06 -21.46 -11.63
C CYS A 78 -3.12 -22.66 -10.67
N ASN A 79 -4.08 -23.54 -10.89
CA ASN A 79 -4.10 -24.88 -10.31
C ASN A 79 -3.09 -25.72 -11.09
N GLY A 80 -1.79 -25.59 -10.80
CA GLY A 80 -0.76 -26.35 -11.49
C GLY A 80 0.66 -25.79 -11.45
N CYS A 81 1.14 -25.34 -10.29
CA CYS A 81 2.57 -25.30 -10.01
C CYS A 81 2.81 -26.03 -8.68
N GLY A 82 2.68 -27.35 -8.73
CA GLY A 82 3.47 -28.21 -7.85
C GLY A 82 4.91 -28.23 -8.38
N LEU A 83 5.84 -28.35 -7.43
CA LEU A 83 7.27 -28.65 -7.56
C LEU A 83 7.73 -29.21 -8.92
#